data_AF-A0A533X335-F1
#
_entry.id   AF-A0A533X335-F1
#
_cell.length_a   1.000
_cell.length_b   1.000
_cell.length_c   1.000
_cell.angle_alpha   90.00
_cell.angle_beta   90.00
_cell.angle_gamma   90.00
#
_symmetry.space_group_name_H-M   'P 1'
#
loop_
_entity.id
_entity.type
_entity.pdbx_description
1 polymer ?
#
loop_
_entity_poly.entity_id
_entity_poly.type
_entity_poly.pdbx_seq_one_letter_code
_entity_poly.pdbx_strand_id
1 'polypeptide(L)'
;MVRRFVRLGPVLIYVSRSGVTGIRAEVTSLELDALISDHSVAERAIRNKIERRVMESLLSSRKEVVVMADGSLKHPFGQFSGSLPSPRARNNCLIGFSKSSNLILSEGAVGSLSRARGAVYHVLDEGPVITLLAKFCTDGLVFRLDLVNSKEEVREMLGRVLWNDAFPAGYPESLKLAHHLSVFTKADGEAIKALVTGRFRLRGVPTITLRRIALGGFNGGA
;
A
#
# COMPACT_ATOMS: atom_id res chain seq x y z
N MET A 1 20.19 7.94 -25.61
CA MET A 1 20.31 8.89 -24.50
C MET A 1 19.66 8.26 -23.26
N VAL A 2 20.46 7.71 -22.34
CA VAL A 2 19.95 6.94 -21.19
C VAL A 2 19.62 7.92 -20.06
N ARG A 3 18.32 8.20 -19.82
CA ARG A 3 17.91 8.93 -18.62
C ARG A 3 18.19 8.03 -17.41
N ARG A 4 19.19 8.43 -16.62
CA ARG A 4 19.67 7.76 -15.41
C ARG A 4 18.69 8.07 -14.27
N PHE A 5 17.77 7.17 -13.97
CA PHE A 5 16.90 7.32 -12.80
C PHE A 5 17.68 6.97 -11.52
N VAL A 6 17.41 7.69 -10.43
CA VAL A 6 18.01 7.46 -9.11
C VAL A 6 16.98 6.74 -8.26
N ARG A 7 17.29 5.52 -7.80
CA ARG A 7 16.48 4.79 -6.82
C ARG A 7 16.64 5.50 -5.47
N LEU A 8 15.56 6.09 -4.96
CA LEU A 8 15.50 6.70 -3.64
C LEU A 8 14.76 5.74 -2.70
N GLY A 9 15.48 5.11 -1.79
CA GLY A 9 14.91 4.25 -0.77
C GLY A 9 15.90 3.19 -0.25
N PRO A 10 15.55 2.52 0.85
CA PRO A 10 14.36 2.76 1.68
C PRO A 10 14.46 4.08 2.45
N VAL A 11 13.33 4.77 2.60
CA VAL A 11 13.24 6.02 3.37
C VAL A 11 12.46 5.73 4.65
N LEU A 12 13.11 5.94 5.80
CA LEU A 12 12.44 5.87 7.10
C LEU A 12 11.67 7.17 7.32
N ILE A 13 10.37 7.07 7.55
CA ILE A 13 9.49 8.22 7.77
C ILE A 13 8.94 8.12 9.19
N TYR A 14 9.15 9.16 9.99
CA TYR A 14 8.61 9.26 11.33
C TYR A 14 7.48 10.30 11.37
N VAL A 15 6.45 10.02 12.15
CA VAL A 15 5.36 10.98 12.37
C VAL A 15 5.79 11.94 13.47
N SER A 16 5.95 13.23 13.13
CA SER A 16 6.21 14.28 14.12
C SER A 16 4.96 14.61 14.93
N ARG A 17 5.11 15.33 16.05
CA ARG A 17 3.95 15.80 16.85
C ARG A 17 2.96 16.63 16.02
N SER A 18 3.46 17.46 15.10
CA SER A 18 2.62 18.22 14.16
C SER A 18 1.95 17.32 13.11
N GLY A 19 2.63 16.24 12.68
CA GLY A 19 2.06 15.21 11.82
C GLY A 19 0.88 14.49 12.48
N VAL A 20 1.00 14.12 13.76
CA VAL A 20 -0.08 13.48 14.53
C VAL A 20 -1.30 14.40 14.64
N THR A 21 -1.10 15.69 14.94
CA THR A 21 -2.19 16.65 15.02
C THR A 21 -2.88 16.87 13.66
N GLY A 22 -2.12 16.88 12.57
CA GLY A 22 -2.67 16.97 11.22
C GLY A 22 -3.48 15.74 10.82
N ILE A 23 -3.05 14.54 11.21
CA ILE A 23 -3.83 13.31 11.03
C ILE A 23 -5.14 13.41 11.79
N ARG A 24 -5.11 13.80 13.08
CA ARG A 24 -6.31 13.91 13.92
C ARG A 24 -7.32 14.93 13.40
N ALA A 25 -6.86 16.03 12.81
CA ALA A 25 -7.73 17.07 12.25
C ALA A 25 -8.51 16.62 11.00
N GLU A 26 -8.05 15.57 10.32
CA GLU A 26 -8.64 15.05 9.09
C GLU A 26 -9.40 13.73 9.28
N VAL A 27 -9.54 13.27 10.53
CA VAL A 27 -10.32 12.09 10.88
C VAL A 27 -11.73 12.56 11.23
N THR A 28 -12.71 12.07 10.47
CA THR A 28 -14.14 12.32 10.74
C THR A 28 -14.58 11.64 12.05
N SER A 29 -15.69 12.10 12.63
CA SER A 29 -16.25 11.47 13.85
C SER A 29 -16.54 9.97 13.67
N LEU A 30 -17.05 9.57 12.50
CA LEU A 30 -17.34 8.18 12.16
C LEU A 30 -16.07 7.32 12.04
N GLU A 31 -15.00 7.88 11.48
CA GLU A 31 -13.70 7.20 11.45
C GLU A 31 -13.14 7.07 12.86
N LEU A 32 -13.28 8.10 13.71
CA LEU A 32 -12.83 8.06 15.09
C LEU A 32 -13.53 6.96 15.90
N ASP A 33 -14.84 6.80 15.72
CA ASP A 33 -15.60 5.73 16.38
C ASP A 33 -15.15 4.34 15.91
N ALA A 34 -14.88 4.17 14.61
CA ALA A 34 -14.35 2.92 14.05
C ALA A 34 -12.91 2.64 14.53
N LEU A 35 -12.06 3.67 14.66
CA LEU A 35 -10.71 3.58 15.21
C LEU A 35 -10.73 3.15 16.69
N ILE A 36 -11.71 3.61 17.47
CA ILE A 36 -11.83 3.29 18.90
C ILE A 36 -12.40 1.87 19.10
N SER A 37 -13.26 1.42 18.18
CA SER A 37 -14.00 0.16 18.33
C SER A 37 -13.15 -1.08 18.05
N ASP A 38 -12.16 -1.01 17.16
CA ASP A 38 -11.35 -2.16 16.75
C ASP A 38 -9.89 -1.77 16.47
N HIS A 39 -8.95 -2.41 17.18
CA HIS A 39 -7.52 -2.17 17.05
C HIS A 39 -6.98 -2.43 15.62
N SER A 40 -7.49 -3.44 14.93
CA SER A 40 -7.09 -3.78 13.56
C SER A 40 -7.57 -2.73 12.54
N VAL A 41 -8.77 -2.18 12.77
CA VAL A 41 -9.30 -1.06 12.00
C VAL A 41 -8.48 0.19 12.26
N ALA A 42 -8.11 0.43 13.53
CA ALA A 42 -7.26 1.53 13.94
C ALA A 42 -5.90 1.53 13.24
N GLU A 43 -5.20 0.40 13.32
CA GLU A 43 -3.88 0.22 12.71
C GLU A 43 -3.95 0.44 11.20
N ARG A 44 -4.94 -0.16 10.53
CA ARG A 44 -5.13 -0.02 9.08
C ARG A 44 -5.39 1.43 8.67
N ALA A 45 -6.27 2.14 9.37
CA ALA A 45 -6.59 3.52 9.04
C ALA A 45 -5.39 4.46 9.25
N ILE A 46 -4.64 4.31 10.36
CA ILE A 46 -3.40 5.07 10.60
C ILE A 46 -2.37 4.82 9.51
N ARG A 47 -2.10 3.54 9.19
CA ARG A 47 -1.17 3.14 8.13
C ARG A 47 -1.53 3.78 6.80
N ASN A 48 -2.78 3.62 6.37
CA ASN A 48 -3.25 4.17 5.09
C ASN A 48 -3.12 5.70 5.03
N LYS A 49 -3.38 6.39 6.13
CA LYS A 49 -3.25 7.86 6.19
C LYS A 49 -1.79 8.30 6.06
N ILE A 50 -0.87 7.60 6.73
CA ILE A 50 0.57 7.85 6.63
C ILE A 50 1.04 7.61 5.20
N GLU A 51 0.73 6.44 4.64
CA GLU A 51 1.10 6.08 3.25
C GLU A 51 0.59 7.12 2.25
N ARG A 52 -0.66 7.59 2.40
CA ARG A 52 -1.22 8.65 1.56
C ARG A 52 -0.41 9.94 1.62
N ARG A 53 -0.05 10.42 2.81
CA ARG A 53 0.75 11.65 2.97
C ARG A 53 2.13 11.52 2.32
N VAL A 54 2.75 10.35 2.44
CA VAL A 54 4.03 10.06 1.79
C VAL A 54 3.86 10.12 0.27
N MET A 55 2.84 9.48 -0.29
CA MET A 55 2.55 9.54 -1.72
C MET A 55 2.28 10.98 -2.20
N GLU A 56 1.44 11.75 -1.50
CA GLU A 56 1.17 13.16 -1.81
C GLU A 56 2.46 14.00 -1.78
N SER A 57 3.33 13.79 -0.79
CA SER A 57 4.62 14.46 -0.70
C SER A 57 5.55 14.08 -1.86
N LEU A 58 5.56 12.82 -2.29
CA LEU A 58 6.37 12.38 -3.43
C LEU A 58 5.83 12.96 -4.75
N LEU A 59 4.51 12.97 -4.93
CA LEU A 59 3.85 13.47 -6.14
C LEU A 59 3.91 15.00 -6.27
N SER A 60 4.05 15.72 -5.16
CA SER A 60 4.28 17.18 -5.15
C SER A 60 5.73 17.60 -5.44
N SER A 61 6.66 16.62 -5.55
CA SER A 61 8.05 16.86 -5.93
C SER A 61 8.16 17.51 -7.32
N ARG A 62 9.24 18.28 -7.54
CA ARG A 62 9.52 18.88 -8.85
C ARG A 62 10.08 17.89 -9.88
N LYS A 63 10.47 16.68 -9.47
CA LYS A 63 11.07 15.65 -10.33
C LYS A 63 9.99 14.70 -10.86
N GLU A 64 10.22 14.15 -12.06
CA GLU A 64 9.45 13.02 -12.58
C GLU A 64 9.67 11.81 -11.67
N VAL A 65 8.60 11.24 -11.12
CA VAL A 65 8.66 10.10 -10.18
C VAL A 65 7.68 8.99 -10.56
N VAL A 66 8.10 7.75 -10.35
CA VAL A 66 7.23 6.56 -10.34
C VAL A 66 7.01 6.15 -8.89
N VAL A 67 5.77 6.26 -8.44
CA VAL A 67 5.33 5.89 -7.10
C VAL A 67 4.55 4.59 -7.20
N MET A 68 5.06 3.55 -6.57
CA MET A 68 4.40 2.26 -6.43
C MET A 68 3.88 2.11 -5.01
N ALA A 69 2.62 1.72 -4.86
CA ALA A 69 1.97 1.47 -3.57
C ALA A 69 1.65 -0.03 -3.41
N ASP A 70 1.82 -0.59 -2.21
CA ASP A 70 1.39 -1.94 -1.87
C ASP A 70 -0.07 -1.89 -1.40
N GLY A 71 -1.01 -2.30 -2.25
CA GLY A 71 -2.44 -2.25 -1.99
C GLY A 71 -3.26 -1.61 -3.10
N SER A 72 -4.58 -1.63 -2.93
CA SER A 72 -5.55 -1.05 -3.87
C SER A 72 -5.71 0.45 -3.63
N LEU A 73 -5.80 1.22 -4.71
CA LEU A 73 -6.15 2.64 -4.66
C LEU A 73 -7.68 2.88 -4.59
N LYS A 74 -8.50 1.84 -4.43
CA LYS A 74 -9.97 1.91 -4.39
C LYS A 74 -10.59 1.59 -3.02
N HIS A 75 -9.82 1.62 -1.93
CA HIS A 75 -10.21 1.01 -0.65
C HIS A 75 -11.54 1.54 -0.03
N PRO A 76 -12.37 0.69 0.63
CA PRO A 76 -13.72 0.99 1.13
C PRO A 76 -13.92 2.19 2.08
N PHE A 77 -12.87 2.76 2.66
CA PHE A 77 -12.95 4.03 3.41
C PHE A 77 -12.69 5.24 2.50
N GLY A 78 -13.17 5.18 1.25
CA GLY A 78 -13.14 6.31 0.31
C GLY A 78 -11.73 6.83 -0.01
N GLN A 79 -10.77 5.91 -0.19
CA GLN A 79 -9.36 6.29 -0.01
C GLN A 79 -8.79 7.27 -1.04
N PHE A 80 -9.50 7.54 -2.15
CA PHE A 80 -9.06 8.50 -3.16
C PHE A 80 -10.22 9.21 -3.89
N SER A 81 -11.40 9.32 -3.29
CA SER A 81 -12.51 10.14 -3.85
C SER A 81 -12.31 11.64 -3.67
N GLY A 82 -11.43 12.05 -2.75
CA GLY A 82 -10.96 13.42 -2.59
C GLY A 82 -9.62 13.63 -3.30
N SER A 83 -9.68 14.22 -4.51
CA SER A 83 -8.56 14.86 -5.22
C SER A 83 -7.23 14.11 -5.07
N LEU A 84 -7.09 12.96 -5.74
CA LEU A 84 -5.76 12.50 -6.10
C LEU A 84 -5.02 13.67 -6.78
N PRO A 85 -3.81 14.06 -6.32
CA PRO A 85 -3.05 15.08 -7.02
C PRO A 85 -2.86 14.59 -8.45
N SER A 86 -3.41 15.32 -9.41
CA SER A 86 -3.40 14.93 -10.82
C SER A 86 -1.95 14.66 -11.25
N PRO A 87 -1.59 13.40 -11.54
CA PRO A 87 -0.22 13.05 -11.94
C PRO A 87 0.19 13.76 -13.25
N ARG A 88 -0.81 14.27 -13.99
CA ARG A 88 -0.69 15.03 -15.24
C ARG A 88 0.17 16.27 -15.15
N ALA A 89 0.32 16.90 -13.97
CA ALA A 89 1.04 18.17 -13.91
C ALA A 89 2.52 18.04 -14.30
N ARG A 90 3.15 16.85 -14.15
CA ARG A 90 4.61 16.66 -14.34
C ARG A 90 5.02 15.25 -14.76
N ASN A 91 4.18 14.52 -15.48
CA ASN A 91 4.53 13.19 -15.99
C ASN A 91 4.79 12.13 -14.87
N ASN A 92 4.21 12.35 -13.69
CA ASN A 92 4.34 11.45 -12.55
C ASN A 92 3.47 10.20 -12.76
N CYS A 93 3.90 9.07 -12.21
CA CYS A 93 3.19 7.81 -12.28
C CYS A 93 2.83 7.36 -10.87
N LEU A 94 1.54 7.13 -10.60
CA LEU A 94 1.07 6.48 -9.37
C LEU A 94 0.39 5.17 -9.74
N ILE A 95 0.85 4.07 -9.13
CA ILE A 95 0.31 2.73 -9.38
C ILE A 95 0.22 1.94 -8.07
N GLY A 96 -0.96 1.39 -7.78
CA GLY A 96 -1.18 0.46 -6.67
C GLY A 96 -1.05 -0.99 -7.14
N PHE A 97 -0.34 -1.83 -6.39
CA PHE A 97 -0.18 -3.26 -6.63
C PHE A 97 -0.93 -4.05 -5.56
N SER A 98 -1.95 -4.82 -5.94
CA SER A 98 -2.73 -5.63 -5.01
C SER A 98 -2.39 -7.13 -5.12
N LYS A 99 -1.85 -7.70 -4.03
CA LYS A 99 -1.52 -9.14 -3.89
C LYS A 99 -2.74 -10.01 -3.60
N SER A 100 -3.72 -9.47 -2.88
CA SER A 100 -4.89 -10.17 -2.33
C SER A 100 -6.19 -9.57 -2.85
N SER A 101 -6.28 -9.47 -4.18
CA SER A 101 -7.54 -9.14 -4.83
C SER A 101 -8.39 -10.42 -4.88
N ASN A 102 -9.68 -10.35 -4.51
CA ASN A 102 -10.67 -11.37 -4.85
C ASN A 102 -10.84 -11.38 -6.38
N LEU A 103 -9.84 -11.90 -7.10
CA LEU A 103 -9.76 -12.02 -8.56
C LEU A 103 -10.77 -13.01 -9.15
N ILE A 104 -11.61 -13.60 -8.27
CA ILE A 104 -12.65 -14.59 -8.55
C ILE A 104 -13.58 -14.12 -9.68
N LEU A 105 -13.86 -12.81 -9.77
CA LEU A 105 -14.71 -12.24 -10.83
C LEU A 105 -14.05 -12.19 -12.22
N SER A 106 -12.78 -12.60 -12.35
CA SER A 106 -11.97 -12.44 -13.56
C SER A 106 -11.07 -13.65 -13.87
N GLU A 107 -11.44 -14.86 -13.43
CA GLU A 107 -10.63 -16.08 -13.60
C GLU A 107 -10.23 -16.35 -15.06
N GLY A 108 -11.12 -16.10 -16.02
CA GLY A 108 -10.82 -16.27 -17.45
C GLY A 108 -9.73 -15.31 -17.94
N ALA A 109 -9.77 -14.05 -17.51
CA ALA A 109 -8.76 -13.05 -17.86
C ALA A 109 -7.42 -13.36 -17.19
N VAL A 110 -7.44 -13.75 -15.92
CA VAL A 110 -6.24 -14.22 -15.19
C VAL A 110 -5.61 -15.41 -15.91
N GLY A 111 -6.40 -16.44 -16.26
CA GLY A 111 -5.90 -17.62 -16.96
C GLY A 111 -5.28 -17.31 -18.33
N SER A 112 -5.88 -16.38 -19.09
CA SER A 112 -5.33 -15.91 -20.37
C SER A 112 -3.99 -15.19 -20.19
N LEU A 113 -3.94 -14.24 -19.25
CA LEU A 113 -2.72 -13.47 -18.94
C LEU A 113 -1.60 -14.37 -18.41
N SER A 114 -1.92 -15.35 -17.57
CA SER A 114 -0.96 -16.33 -17.05
C SER A 114 -0.27 -17.11 -18.17
N ARG A 115 -0.97 -17.43 -19.28
CA ARG A 115 -0.40 -18.14 -20.44
C ARG A 115 0.35 -17.26 -21.44
N ALA A 116 0.17 -15.94 -21.39
CA ALA A 116 0.82 -15.03 -22.33
C ALA A 116 2.35 -15.09 -22.22
N ARG A 117 3.09 -14.85 -23.30
CA ARG A 117 4.56 -14.72 -23.23
C ARG A 117 4.94 -13.28 -22.96
N GLY A 118 5.83 -13.05 -22.00
CA GLY A 118 6.30 -11.71 -21.63
C GLY A 118 5.28 -10.88 -20.84
N ALA A 119 5.49 -9.55 -20.86
CA ALA A 119 4.65 -8.60 -20.14
C ALA A 119 3.33 -8.33 -20.90
N VAL A 120 2.21 -8.40 -20.19
CA VAL A 120 0.86 -8.23 -20.75
C VAL A 120 -0.09 -7.65 -19.71
N TYR A 121 -1.13 -6.94 -20.15
CA TYR A 121 -2.17 -6.44 -19.26
C TYR A 121 -3.56 -6.54 -19.89
N HIS A 122 -4.58 -6.47 -19.04
CA HIS A 122 -6.00 -6.43 -19.41
C HIS A 122 -6.73 -5.43 -18.51
N VAL A 123 -7.42 -4.45 -19.10
CA VAL A 123 -8.18 -3.44 -18.35
C VAL A 123 -9.51 -4.03 -17.92
N LEU A 124 -9.85 -3.89 -16.63
CA LEU A 124 -11.10 -4.38 -16.03
C LEU A 124 -12.15 -3.27 -15.85
N ASP A 125 -11.71 -2.08 -15.45
CA ASP A 125 -12.56 -0.93 -15.16
C ASP A 125 -11.82 0.37 -15.52
N GLU A 126 -12.50 1.26 -16.24
CA GLU A 126 -11.97 2.52 -16.77
C GLU A 126 -12.49 3.75 -16.02
N GLY A 127 -12.92 3.56 -14.77
CA GLY A 127 -13.29 4.65 -13.88
C GLY A 127 -12.14 5.63 -13.55
N PRO A 128 -12.37 6.59 -12.62
CA PRO A 128 -11.37 7.60 -12.22
C PRO A 128 -10.05 7.01 -11.74
N VAL A 129 -10.11 5.78 -11.23
CA VAL A 129 -8.97 4.91 -11.01
C VAL A 129 -9.16 3.72 -11.94
N ILE A 130 -8.26 3.57 -12.91
CA ILE A 130 -8.28 2.45 -13.84
C ILE A 130 -7.83 1.21 -13.09
N THR A 131 -8.65 0.16 -13.10
CA THR A 131 -8.26 -1.15 -12.58
C THR A 131 -7.93 -2.07 -13.73
N LEU A 132 -6.79 -2.74 -13.63
CA LEU A 132 -6.33 -3.69 -14.63
C LEU A 132 -5.69 -4.91 -13.98
N LEU A 133 -5.55 -5.97 -14.76
CA LEU A 133 -4.72 -7.12 -14.46
C LEU A 133 -3.45 -7.02 -15.28
N ALA A 134 -2.29 -7.28 -14.68
CA ALA A 134 -1.02 -7.27 -15.39
C ALA A 134 -0.12 -8.42 -14.97
N LYS A 135 0.67 -8.89 -15.93
CA LYS A 135 1.80 -9.79 -15.75
C LYS A 135 3.03 -9.10 -16.32
N PHE A 136 4.13 -9.09 -15.58
CA PHE A 136 5.35 -8.36 -15.96
C PHE A 136 6.47 -9.25 -16.54
N CYS A 137 6.40 -10.56 -16.36
CA CYS A 137 7.36 -11.50 -16.93
C CYS A 137 6.69 -12.83 -17.29
N THR A 138 7.32 -13.61 -18.18
CA THR A 138 6.73 -14.84 -18.73
C THR A 138 6.23 -15.80 -17.66
N ASP A 139 7.06 -16.06 -16.64
CA ASP A 139 6.75 -16.99 -15.54
C ASP A 139 6.25 -16.25 -14.28
N GLY A 140 5.82 -15.00 -14.43
CA GLY A 140 5.35 -14.16 -13.33
C GLY A 140 3.89 -14.40 -12.98
N LEU A 141 3.53 -14.06 -11.75
CA LEU A 141 2.13 -14.01 -11.32
C LEU A 141 1.39 -12.84 -11.96
N VAL A 142 0.06 -12.97 -12.04
CA VAL A 142 -0.84 -11.89 -12.47
C VAL A 142 -1.26 -11.09 -11.24
N PHE A 143 -1.11 -9.78 -11.30
CA PHE A 143 -1.48 -8.86 -10.23
C PHE A 143 -2.60 -7.92 -10.69
N ARG A 144 -3.48 -7.57 -9.76
CA ARG A 144 -4.38 -6.44 -9.94
C ARG A 144 -3.61 -5.15 -9.69
N LEU A 145 -3.68 -4.23 -10.64
CA LEU A 145 -3.15 -2.89 -10.51
C LEU A 145 -4.26 -1.84 -10.55
N ASP A 146 -4.06 -0.76 -9.81
CA ASP A 146 -4.91 0.42 -9.85
C ASP A 146 -4.07 1.63 -10.28
N LEU A 147 -4.49 2.36 -11.30
CA LEU A 147 -3.76 3.49 -11.88
C LEU A 147 -4.61 4.75 -11.86
N VAL A 148 -3.98 5.89 -11.59
CA VAL A 148 -4.63 7.20 -11.57
C VAL A 148 -4.22 7.98 -12.82
N ASN A 149 -4.70 7.58 -13.99
CA ASN A 149 -4.40 8.24 -15.28
C ASN A 149 -5.43 7.84 -16.33
N SER A 150 -5.28 8.33 -17.57
CA SER A 150 -6.17 7.93 -18.67
C SER A 150 -5.75 6.59 -19.29
N LYS A 151 -6.67 5.95 -20.00
CA LYS A 151 -6.47 4.64 -20.62
C LYS A 151 -5.33 4.65 -21.64
N GLU A 152 -5.20 5.75 -22.36
CA GLU A 152 -4.19 5.95 -23.40
C GLU A 152 -2.77 5.90 -22.82
N GLU A 153 -2.62 6.30 -21.55
CA GLU A 153 -1.33 6.39 -20.84
C GLU A 153 -0.95 5.08 -20.13
N VAL A 154 -1.88 4.13 -19.98
CA VAL A 154 -1.66 2.86 -19.25
C VAL A 154 -0.43 2.12 -19.77
N ARG A 155 -0.32 1.98 -21.10
CA ARG A 155 0.81 1.27 -21.73
C ARG A 155 2.14 1.95 -21.39
N GLU A 156 2.18 3.27 -21.47
CA GLU A 156 3.39 4.03 -21.18
C GLU A 156 3.78 3.92 -19.70
N MET A 157 2.82 4.05 -18.79
CA MET A 157 3.06 3.89 -17.36
C MET A 157 3.61 2.51 -17.02
N LEU A 158 2.97 1.44 -17.50
CA LEU A 158 3.43 0.08 -17.26
C LEU A 158 4.82 -0.15 -17.85
N GLY A 159 5.11 0.43 -19.03
CA GLY A 159 6.44 0.42 -19.62
C GLY A 159 7.48 1.11 -18.73
N ARG A 160 7.15 2.24 -18.10
CA ARG A 160 8.02 2.93 -17.14
C ARG A 160 8.26 2.08 -15.89
N VAL A 161 7.23 1.42 -15.34
CA VAL A 161 7.44 0.54 -14.19
C VAL A 161 8.35 -0.62 -14.58
N LEU A 162 8.07 -1.28 -15.70
CA LEU A 162 8.86 -2.41 -16.20
C LEU A 162 10.32 -2.04 -16.46
N TRP A 163 10.59 -0.81 -16.92
CA TRP A 163 11.93 -0.31 -17.17
C TRP A 163 12.71 0.03 -15.89
N ASN A 164 12.01 0.37 -14.79
CA ASN A 164 12.63 0.94 -13.59
C ASN A 164 12.70 -0.01 -12.38
N ASP A 165 12.15 -1.22 -12.46
CA ASP A 165 12.25 -2.21 -11.37
C ASP A 165 12.51 -3.62 -11.91
N ALA A 166 13.00 -4.49 -11.03
CA ALA A 166 13.10 -5.92 -11.27
C ALA A 166 11.79 -6.62 -10.84
N PHE A 167 11.41 -7.66 -11.56
CA PHE A 167 10.16 -8.40 -11.32
C PHE A 167 10.40 -9.90 -11.08
N PRO A 168 11.16 -10.28 -10.05
CA PRO A 168 11.27 -11.70 -9.67
C PRO A 168 9.88 -12.24 -9.33
N ALA A 169 9.50 -13.36 -9.96
CA ALA A 169 8.15 -13.95 -9.87
C ALA A 169 6.98 -13.00 -10.25
N GLY A 170 7.28 -11.90 -10.96
CA GLY A 170 6.29 -10.96 -11.48
C GLY A 170 5.92 -9.80 -10.54
N TYR A 171 6.52 -9.70 -9.34
CA TYR A 171 6.25 -8.62 -8.39
C TYR A 171 7.45 -7.65 -8.26
N PRO A 172 7.26 -6.32 -8.17
CA PRO A 172 8.36 -5.36 -8.08
C PRO A 172 9.25 -5.59 -6.85
N GLU A 173 10.57 -5.65 -7.07
CA GLU A 173 11.56 -5.84 -5.99
C GLU A 173 11.50 -4.68 -4.98
N SER A 174 11.33 -3.43 -5.45
CA SER A 174 11.26 -2.27 -4.56
C SER A 174 10.06 -2.33 -3.61
N LEU A 175 8.91 -2.81 -4.09
CA LEU A 175 7.74 -3.02 -3.22
C LEU A 175 7.96 -4.16 -2.24
N LYS A 176 8.64 -5.24 -2.67
CA LYS A 176 8.98 -6.35 -1.76
C LYS A 176 9.89 -5.87 -0.63
N LEU A 177 10.91 -5.07 -0.94
CA LEU A 177 11.80 -4.48 0.06
C LEU A 177 11.05 -3.51 0.98
N ALA A 178 10.20 -2.63 0.43
CA ALA A 178 9.39 -1.73 1.24
C ALA A 178 8.48 -2.48 2.22
N HIS A 179 7.85 -3.57 1.75
CA HIS A 179 7.03 -4.44 2.58
C HIS A 179 7.82 -5.08 3.72
N HIS A 180 9.00 -5.66 3.44
CA HIS A 180 9.81 -6.28 4.49
C HIS A 180 10.30 -5.27 5.54
N LEU A 181 10.60 -4.04 5.12
CA LEU A 181 11.09 -2.98 6.02
C LEU A 181 9.97 -2.28 6.81
N SER A 182 8.71 -2.44 6.42
CA SER A 182 7.56 -1.86 7.14
C SER A 182 6.93 -2.80 8.16
N VAL A 183 7.34 -4.08 8.19
CA VAL A 183 6.84 -5.07 9.14
C VAL A 183 7.58 -4.93 10.48
N PHE A 184 6.83 -4.59 11.53
CA PHE A 184 7.33 -4.65 12.90
C PHE A 184 7.41 -6.11 13.35
N THR A 185 8.58 -6.51 13.86
CA THR A 185 8.74 -7.83 14.48
C THR A 185 8.09 -7.85 15.87
N LYS A 186 7.90 -9.04 16.43
CA LYS A 186 7.46 -9.18 17.83
C LYS A 186 8.40 -8.47 18.80
N ALA A 187 9.72 -8.53 18.55
CA ALA A 187 10.71 -7.86 19.37
C ALA A 187 10.55 -6.34 19.33
N ASP A 188 10.32 -5.76 18.14
CA ASP A 188 10.06 -4.32 17.99
C ASP A 188 8.80 -3.92 18.75
N GLY A 189 7.73 -4.71 18.63
CA GLY A 189 6.48 -4.48 19.35
C GLY A 189 6.66 -4.47 20.87
N GLU A 190 7.38 -5.44 21.43
CA GLU A 190 7.65 -5.49 22.87
C GLU A 190 8.58 -4.36 23.33
N ALA A 191 9.60 -4.00 22.54
CA ALA A 191 10.49 -2.88 22.84
C ALA A 191 9.74 -1.54 22.87
N ILE A 192 8.86 -1.29 21.90
CA ILE A 192 8.02 -0.08 21.86
C ILE A 192 7.07 -0.05 23.05
N LYS A 193 6.40 -1.17 23.38
CA LYS A 193 5.54 -1.26 24.58
C LYS A 193 6.32 -0.94 25.86
N ALA A 194 7.50 -1.53 26.04
CA ALA A 194 8.34 -1.29 27.20
C ALA A 194 8.76 0.18 27.31
N LEU A 195 9.18 0.79 26.20
CA LEU A 195 9.54 2.21 26.12
C LEU A 195 8.37 3.12 26.49
N VAL A 196 7.18 2.88 25.93
CA VAL A 196 5.97 3.68 26.19
C VAL A 196 5.51 3.52 27.63
N THR A 197 5.46 2.29 28.14
CA THR A 197 5.10 2.01 29.54
C THR A 197 6.05 2.69 30.52
N GLY A 198 7.36 2.58 30.27
CA GLY A 198 8.38 3.22 31.11
C GLY A 198 8.32 4.75 31.06
N ARG A 199 8.20 5.33 29.86
CA ARG A 199 8.21 6.79 29.66
C ARG A 199 6.97 7.48 30.22
N PHE A 200 5.80 6.89 30.05
CA PHE A 200 4.53 7.49 30.48
C PHE A 200 4.00 6.94 31.80
N ARG A 201 4.79 6.10 32.50
CA ARG A 201 4.41 5.43 33.76
C ARG A 201 3.04 4.75 33.67
N LEU A 202 2.78 4.13 32.53
CA LEU A 202 1.51 3.42 32.32
C LEU A 202 1.49 2.19 33.21
N ARG A 203 0.32 1.87 33.76
CA ARG A 203 0.10 0.58 34.41
C ARG A 203 -0.59 -0.34 33.42
N GLY A 204 -0.05 -1.53 33.23
CA GLY A 204 -0.74 -2.58 32.49
C GLY A 204 -2.03 -2.93 33.21
N VAL A 205 -3.17 -2.62 32.60
CA VAL A 205 -4.46 -3.13 33.07
C VAL A 205 -4.62 -4.52 32.47
N PRO A 206 -4.85 -5.58 33.28
CA PRO A 206 -5.04 -6.91 32.75
C PRO A 206 -6.30 -6.93 31.88
N THR A 207 -6.14 -6.92 30.56
CA THR A 207 -7.25 -7.13 29.65
C THR A 207 -7.57 -8.61 29.66
N ILE A 208 -8.75 -8.94 30.16
CA ILE A 208 -9.28 -10.30 30.12
C ILE A 208 -9.97 -10.47 28.78
N THR A 209 -9.28 -11.06 27.80
CA THR A 209 -9.89 -11.35 26.50
C THR A 209 -10.71 -12.63 26.61
N LEU A 210 -12.00 -12.60 26.23
CA LEU A 210 -12.91 -13.75 26.22
C LEU A 210 -12.29 -14.98 25.55
N ARG A 211 -11.55 -14.78 24.45
CA ARG A 211 -10.78 -15.82 23.75
C ARG A 211 -9.74 -16.51 24.64
N ARG A 212 -9.04 -15.75 25.50
CA ARG A 212 -8.01 -16.28 26.42
C ARG A 212 -8.62 -17.06 27.57
N ILE A 213 -9.81 -16.68 28.04
CA ILE A 213 -10.56 -17.45 29.05
C ILE A 213 -11.14 -18.73 28.44
N ALA A 214 -11.82 -18.60 27.30
CA ALA A 214 -12.60 -19.69 26.73
C ALA A 214 -11.76 -20.79 26.09
N LEU A 215 -10.57 -20.46 25.55
CA LEU A 215 -9.78 -21.40 24.74
C LEU A 215 -8.43 -21.76 25.35
N GLY A 216 -8.02 -21.12 26.44
CA GLY A 216 -6.63 -21.16 26.91
C GLY A 216 -5.69 -20.47 25.89
N GLY A 217 -4.66 -19.79 26.36
CA GLY A 217 -3.74 -19.07 25.47
C GLY A 217 -2.96 -20.00 24.54
N PHE A 218 -3.48 -20.31 23.35
CA PHE A 218 -2.72 -20.97 22.31
C PHE A 218 -1.87 -19.95 21.54
N ASN A 219 -0.57 -19.92 21.83
CA ASN A 219 0.45 -19.40 20.93
C ASN A 219 0.64 -20.40 19.78
N GLY A 220 -0.24 -20.37 18.79
CA GLY A 220 -0.07 -21.13 17.55
C GLY A 220 0.90 -20.42 16.63
N GLY A 221 2.15 -20.87 16.59
CA GLY A 221 3.09 -20.59 15.51
C GLY A 221 2.94 -21.62 14.40
N ALA A 222 2.67 -21.13 13.19
CA ALA A 222 3.09 -21.66 11.89
C ALA A 222 2.83 -20.56 10.85
#